data_AF-E6Z0L8-F1
#
_entry.id   AF-E6Z0L8-F1
#
_cell.length_a   1.000
_cell.length_b   1.000
_cell.length_c   1.000
_cell.angle_alpha   90.00
_cell.angle_beta   90.00
_cell.angle_gamma   90.00
#
_symmetry.space_group_name_H-M   'P 1'
#
loop_
_entity.id
_entity.type
_entity.pdbx_description
1 polymer ?
#
loop_
_entity_poly.entity_id
_entity_poly.type
_entity_poly.pdbx_seq_one_letter_code
_entity_poly.pdbx_strand_id
1 'polypeptide(L)' 'MVELPAYGLLGIKKRRGAQFIRDMGFPTKNADEEYGPDWLDKDVIIGGHHF' A
#
# COMPACT_ATOMS: atom_id res chain seq x y z
N MET A 1 14.96 8.89 2.01
CA MET A 1 13.61 8.58 1.50
C MET A 1 12.69 8.50 2.70
N VAL A 2 11.49 9.10 2.66
CA VAL A 2 10.54 9.04 3.77
C VAL A 2 9.89 7.66 3.76
N GLU A 3 10.16 6.85 4.78
CA GLU A 3 9.47 5.58 4.99
C GLU A 3 8.03 5.88 5.41
N LEU A 4 7.09 5.71 4.49
CA LEU A 4 5.68 5.85 4.80
C LEU A 4 5.21 4.61 5.58
N PRO A 5 4.38 4.79 6.61
CA PRO A 5 3.74 3.66 7.28
C PRO A 5 2.85 2.90 6.29
N ALA A 6 2.69 1.59 6.51
CA ALA A 6 1.93 0.69 5.64
C ALA A 6 0.51 1.20 5.38
N TYR A 7 -0.17 1.69 6.42
CA TYR A 7 -1.49 2.33 6.30
C TYR A 7 -1.50 3.57 5.39
N GLY A 8 -0.43 4.38 5.41
CA GLY A 8 -0.29 5.53 4.52
C GLY A 8 -0.20 5.11 3.05
N LEU A 9 0.52 4.02 2.77
CA LEU A 9 0.62 3.44 1.43
C LEU A 9 -0.74 2.90 0.95
N LEU A 10 -1.54 2.28 1.83
CA LEU A 10 -2.93 1.90 1.50
C LEU A 10 -3.81 3.10 1.17
N GLY A 11 -3.71 4.19 1.95
CA GLY A 11 -4.44 5.42 1.65
C GLY A 11 -4.09 6.01 0.28
N ILE A 12 -2.81 5.93 -0.11
CA ILE A 12 -2.34 6.36 -1.43
C ILE A 12 -2.85 5.41 -2.52
N LYS A 13 -2.76 4.09 -2.32
CA LYS A 13 -3.27 3.08 -3.26
C LYS A 13 -4.75 3.28 -3.52
N LYS A 14 -5.55 3.51 -2.49
CA LYS A 14 -6.99 3.76 -2.62
C LYS A 14 -7.31 5.02 -3.42
N ARG A 15 -6.49 6.07 -3.30
CA ARG A 15 -6.73 7.37 -3.97
C ARG A 15 -6.14 7.47 -5.37
N ARG A 16 -4.99 6.84 -5.62
CA ARG A 16 -4.20 6.99 -6.86
C ARG A 16 -3.94 5.67 -7.59
N GLY A 17 -4.23 4.54 -6.96
CA GLY A 17 -3.98 3.20 -7.48
C GLY A 17 -2.58 2.68 -7.15
N ALA A 18 -2.40 1.37 -7.36
CA ALA A 18 -1.13 0.69 -7.16
C ALA A 18 -0.03 1.14 -8.14
N GLN A 19 -0.40 1.51 -9.38
CA GLN A 19 0.56 2.01 -10.38
C GLN A 19 1.27 3.28 -9.89
N PHE A 20 0.57 4.18 -9.20
CA PHE A 20 1.17 5.40 -8.66
C PHE A 20 2.28 5.11 -7.65
N ILE A 21 2.10 4.06 -6.84
CA ILE A 21 3.07 3.68 -5.80
C ILE A 21 4.33 3.10 -6.45
N ARG A 22 4.14 2.29 -7.50
CA ARG A 22 5.23 1.73 -8.32
C ARG A 22 5.99 2.82 -9.07
N ASP A 23 5.28 3.77 -9.68
CA ASP A 23 5.85 4.87 -10.47
C ASP A 23 6.69 5.84 -9.62
N MET A 24 6.22 6.17 -8.41
CA MET A 24 6.98 6.98 -7.46
C MET A 24 8.16 6.25 -6.81
N GLY A 25 8.23 4.92 -6.93
CA GLY A 25 9.26 4.12 -6.27
C GLY A 25 9.19 4.19 -4.74
N PHE A 26 7.98 4.22 -4.17
CA PHE A 26 7.84 4.21 -2.71
C PHE A 26 8.37 2.89 -2.13
N PRO A 27 9.06 2.93 -0.97
CA PRO A 27 9.48 1.71 -0.29
C PRO A 27 8.24 0.99 0.27
N THR A 28 7.86 -0.13 -0.34
CA THR A 28 6.69 -0.92 0.05
C THR A 28 6.97 -1.97 1.12
N LYS A 29 8.24 -2.13 1.53
CA LYS A 29 8.69 -3.22 2.41
C LYS A 29 7.82 -3.41 3.67
N ASN A 30 7.48 -2.32 4.35
CA ASN A 30 6.62 -2.39 5.54
C ASN A 30 5.19 -2.85 5.22
N ALA A 31 4.63 -2.41 4.09
CA ALA A 31 3.31 -2.86 3.64
C ALA A 31 3.35 -4.30 3.13
N ASP A 32 4.46 -4.72 2.53
CA ASP A 32 4.67 -6.11 2.11
C ASP A 32 4.77 -7.04 3.32
N GLU A 33 5.37 -6.60 4.43
CA GLU A 33 5.41 -7.36 5.70
C GLU A 33 4.05 -7.39 6.41
N GLU A 34 3.29 -6.29 6.40
CA GLU A 34 2.00 -6.18 7.12
C GLU A 34 0.83 -6.80 6.34
N TYR A 35 0.77 -6.59 5.03
CA TYR A 35 -0.36 -6.98 4.17
C TYR A 35 0.00 -8.10 3.17
N GLY A 36 1.28 -8.46 3.07
CA GLY A 36 1.81 -9.41 2.10
C GLY A 36 2.25 -8.72 0.80
N PRO A 37 3.24 -9.26 0.07
CA PRO A 37 3.80 -8.63 -1.14
C PRO A 37 2.79 -8.36 -2.26
N ASP A 38 1.67 -9.08 -2.28
CA ASP A 38 0.58 -8.89 -3.26
C ASP A 38 -0.42 -7.78 -2.88
N TRP A 39 -0.20 -7.03 -1.80
CA TRP A 39 -1.14 -6.01 -1.29
C TRP A 39 -1.45 -4.89 -2.30
N LEU A 40 -0.55 -4.66 -3.25
CA LEU A 40 -0.75 -3.73 -4.36
C LEU A 40 -1.81 -4.24 -5.36
N ASP A 41 -1.88 -5.55 -5.59
CA ASP A 41 -2.74 -6.15 -6.61
C ASP A 41 -4.05 -6.71 -6.04
N LYS A 42 -4.13 -6.94 -4.72
CA LYS A 42 -5.34 -7.42 -4.03
C LYS A 42 -6.03 -6.33 -3.23
N ASP A 43 -7.31 -6.50 -2.97
CA ASP A 43 -8.05 -5.66 -2.03
C ASP A 43 -7.58 -5.98 -0.60
N VAL A 44 -7.19 -4.96 0.17
CA VAL A 44 -6.74 -5.15 1.56
C VAL A 44 -7.88 -4.76 2.49
N ILE A 45 -8.26 -5.68 3.38
CA ILE A 45 -9.36 -5.47 4.32
C ILE A 45 -8.77 -5.33 5.72
N ILE A 46 -8.93 -4.15 6.32
CA ILE A 46 -8.50 -3.88 7.70
C ILE A 46 -9.72 -3.42 8.49
N GLY A 47 -10.08 -4.19 9.53
CA GLY A 47 -11.20 -3.83 10.42
C GLY A 47 -12.55 -3.64 9.71
N GLY A 48 -12.76 -4.32 8.57
CA GLY A 48 -13.98 -4.19 7.75
C GLY A 48 -13.94 -3.08 6.69
N HIS A 49 -12.84 -2.34 6.56
CA HIS A 49 -12.65 -1.35 5.49
C HIS A 49 -11.82 -1.91 4.34
N HIS A 50 -12.31 -1.71 3.11
CA HIS A 50 -11.62 -2.03 1.85
C HIS A 50 -10.69 -0.90 1.40
N PHE A 51 -9.48 -1.26 0.96
CA PHE A 51 -8.38 -0.36 0.55
C PHE A 51 -7.75 -0.68 -0.80
#